data_AF-A0A843L4P1-F1
#
_entry.id   AF-A0A843L4P1-F1
#
_cell.length_a   1.000
_cell.length_b   1.000
_cell.length_c   1.000
_cell.angle_alpha   90.00
_cell.angle_beta   90.00
_cell.angle_gamma   90.00
#
_symmetry.space_group_name_H-M   'P 1'
#
loop_
_entity.id
_entity.type
_entity.pdbx_description
1 polymer ?
#
loop_
_entity_poly.entity_id
_entity_poly.type
_entity_poly.pdbx_seq_one_letter_code
_entity_poly.pdbx_strand_id
1 'polypeptide(L)'
;MLYTELVEIYEKLSGTNSKLEKRDILSDFFITIPEDVLPFVTGLLSGYVFPKWTEKELGIGPKLLIKVISKITAISEAKIEEYILLTGDFGEGIEKAVDQKRQQTFFNIQIDIAYLKDIFEKVSGFQGKGSQDKKISYLSELFSAATSIEARYLSRTILEQMRTGAAEGIIIDAISKFSGIPKQDVEKAYLLTNDLGLVALYSKKGDQDLYKLDVIVGRPLKPMLAQIAGSIELVLNDIEEPEMEVKYDGARIQVHKNGNTIKLFSRRLENITQALPEVLSDLKSSLIPNNIICEGEVVAYKDGKIAPFQYVLRRLRRKYQISELSEKIPLRLFLFDC
;
A
#
# COMPACT_ATOMS: atom_id res chain seq x y z
N MET A 1 10.43 16.41 -12.64
CA MET A 1 11.58 15.48 -12.72
C MET A 1 11.18 14.34 -13.62
N LEU A 2 12.11 13.77 -14.38
CA LEU A 2 11.77 12.75 -15.37
C LEU A 2 11.65 11.36 -14.73
N TYR A 3 10.77 10.53 -15.29
CA TYR A 3 10.62 9.14 -14.87
C TYR A 3 11.87 8.31 -15.17
N THR A 4 12.63 8.66 -16.22
CA THR A 4 13.92 8.04 -16.53
C THR A 4 14.91 8.12 -15.36
N GLU A 5 14.94 9.25 -14.65
CA GLU A 5 15.81 9.42 -13.46
C GLU A 5 15.43 8.42 -12.36
N LEU A 6 14.12 8.18 -12.15
CA LEU A 6 13.63 7.19 -11.19
C LEU A 6 13.95 5.75 -11.65
N VAL A 7 13.86 5.48 -12.96
CA VAL A 7 14.23 4.17 -13.53
C VAL A 7 15.71 3.87 -13.33
N GLU A 8 16.60 4.84 -13.51
CA GLU A 8 18.03 4.68 -13.22
C GLU A 8 18.27 4.31 -11.75
N ILE A 9 17.50 4.88 -10.82
CA ILE A 9 17.57 4.52 -9.41
C ILE A 9 17.09 3.08 -9.19
N TYR A 10 16.03 2.63 -9.84
CA TYR A 10 15.60 1.23 -9.75
C TYR A 10 16.66 0.24 -10.24
N GLU A 11 17.35 0.57 -11.34
CA GLU A 11 18.46 -0.25 -11.86
C GLU A 11 19.62 -0.28 -10.86
N LYS A 12 20.03 0.86 -10.32
CA LYS A 12 21.09 0.94 -9.28
C LYS A 12 20.74 0.11 -8.05
N LEU A 13 19.49 0.20 -7.57
CA LEU A 13 19.03 -0.57 -6.41
C LEU A 13 18.98 -2.08 -6.67
N SER A 14 18.63 -2.48 -7.90
CA SER A 14 18.58 -3.89 -8.31
C SER A 14 19.97 -4.46 -8.56
N GLY A 15 20.94 -3.62 -8.91
CA GLY A 15 22.34 -4.00 -9.16
C GLY A 15 23.16 -4.32 -7.91
N THR A 16 22.67 -4.01 -6.71
CA THR A 16 23.37 -4.30 -5.44
C THR A 16 22.50 -5.10 -4.47
N ASN A 17 23.15 -5.93 -3.64
CA ASN A 17 22.55 -6.61 -2.50
C ASN A 17 22.89 -5.94 -1.16
N SER A 18 23.75 -4.91 -1.16
CA SER A 18 24.18 -4.22 0.06
C SER A 18 23.08 -3.27 0.56
N LYS A 19 22.58 -3.52 1.77
CA LYS A 19 21.58 -2.65 2.41
C LYS A 19 22.11 -1.22 2.61
N LEU A 20 23.38 -1.07 2.97
CA LEU A 20 24.02 0.23 3.18
C LEU A 20 24.15 1.00 1.86
N GLU A 21 24.50 0.31 0.78
CA GLU A 21 24.61 0.94 -0.54
C GLU A 21 23.23 1.37 -1.06
N LYS A 22 22.19 0.54 -0.88
CA LYS A 22 20.81 0.93 -1.21
C LYS A 22 20.34 2.15 -0.43
N ARG A 23 20.63 2.19 0.88
CA ARG A 23 20.34 3.36 1.72
C ARG A 23 21.01 4.61 1.16
N ASP A 24 22.27 4.50 0.76
CA ASP A 24 23.06 5.64 0.28
C ASP A 24 22.54 6.15 -1.07
N ILE A 25 22.26 5.24 -2.02
CA ILE A 25 21.61 5.56 -3.30
C ILE A 25 20.29 6.29 -3.08
N LEU A 26 19.44 5.79 -2.18
CA LEU A 26 18.14 6.39 -1.88
C LEU A 26 18.29 7.76 -1.20
N SER A 27 19.21 7.88 -0.23
CA SER A 27 19.48 9.11 0.50
C SER A 27 19.88 10.23 -0.47
N ASP A 28 20.84 9.95 -1.36
CA ASP A 28 21.33 10.93 -2.33
C ASP A 28 20.22 11.34 -3.31
N PHE A 29 19.38 10.38 -3.72
CA PHE A 29 18.24 10.65 -4.60
C PHE A 29 17.14 11.48 -3.93
N PHE A 30 16.81 11.25 -2.65
CA PHE A 30 15.80 12.05 -1.94
C PHE A 30 16.12 13.55 -1.89
N ILE A 31 17.40 13.91 -1.93
CA ILE A 31 17.84 15.31 -1.97
C ILE A 31 17.41 15.97 -3.30
N THR A 32 17.46 15.24 -4.42
CA THR A 32 17.18 15.80 -5.75
C THR A 32 15.69 15.88 -6.09
N ILE A 33 14.85 15.07 -5.44
CA ILE A 33 13.42 14.99 -5.75
C ILE A 33 12.66 16.27 -5.33
N PRO A 34 11.91 16.94 -6.21
CA PRO A 34 11.06 18.08 -5.85
C PRO A 34 9.95 17.73 -4.84
N GLU A 35 9.61 18.67 -3.95
CA GLU A 35 8.67 18.43 -2.83
C GLU A 35 7.26 17.99 -3.26
N ASP A 36 6.75 18.49 -4.37
CA ASP A 36 5.39 18.25 -4.88
C ASP A 36 5.18 16.81 -5.38
N VAL A 37 6.26 16.16 -5.81
CA VAL A 37 6.29 14.77 -6.26
C VAL A 37 6.94 13.82 -5.27
N LEU A 38 7.68 14.32 -4.27
CA LEU A 38 8.39 13.51 -3.28
C LEU A 38 7.52 12.44 -2.60
N PRO A 39 6.30 12.74 -2.12
CA PRO A 39 5.45 11.71 -1.54
C PRO A 39 5.11 10.57 -2.51
N PHE A 40 4.83 10.93 -3.77
CA PHE A 40 4.49 9.96 -4.80
C PHE A 40 5.69 9.09 -5.15
N VAL A 41 6.86 9.69 -5.42
CA VAL A 41 8.11 8.97 -5.74
C VAL A 41 8.52 8.04 -4.60
N THR A 42 8.41 8.50 -3.34
CA THR A 42 8.69 7.66 -2.16
C THR A 42 7.76 6.44 -2.10
N GLY A 43 6.48 6.62 -2.44
CA GLY A 43 5.54 5.52 -2.57
C GLY A 43 5.96 4.50 -3.62
N LEU A 44 6.33 4.98 -4.82
CA LEU A 44 6.79 4.12 -5.91
C LEU A 44 8.06 3.33 -5.53
N LEU A 45 9.02 3.97 -4.87
CA LEU A 45 10.22 3.33 -4.31
C LEU A 45 9.87 2.26 -3.26
N SER A 46 8.82 2.50 -2.48
CA SER A 46 8.26 1.58 -1.49
C SER A 46 7.39 0.47 -2.10
N GLY A 47 7.19 0.49 -3.42
CA GLY A 47 6.45 -0.53 -4.16
C GLY A 47 4.93 -0.36 -4.17
N TYR A 48 4.41 0.83 -3.84
CA TYR A 48 2.96 1.12 -3.92
C TYR A 48 2.70 2.39 -4.73
N VAL A 49 1.55 2.45 -5.40
CA VAL A 49 1.16 3.65 -6.16
C VAL A 49 0.46 4.67 -5.27
N PHE A 50 -0.46 4.19 -4.45
CA PHE A 50 -1.20 4.99 -3.48
C PHE A 50 -0.87 4.54 -2.07
N PRO A 51 -0.83 5.44 -1.07
CA PRO A 51 -0.61 5.02 0.30
C PRO A 51 -1.59 3.93 0.71
N LYS A 52 -1.09 2.87 1.36
CA LYS A 52 -1.85 1.64 1.68
C LYS A 52 -3.10 1.88 2.53
N TRP A 53 -3.15 2.99 3.24
CA TRP A 53 -4.28 3.40 4.06
C TRP A 53 -5.43 4.03 3.25
N THR A 54 -5.19 4.38 1.98
CA THR A 54 -6.22 4.86 1.06
C THR A 54 -6.94 3.69 0.40
N GLU A 55 -8.16 3.92 -0.07
CA GLU A 55 -8.93 2.93 -0.85
C GLU A 55 -8.64 3.04 -2.37
N LYS A 56 -7.63 3.81 -2.75
CA LYS A 56 -7.28 4.01 -4.14
C LYS A 56 -6.48 2.82 -4.64
N GLU A 57 -6.90 2.29 -5.78
CA GLU A 57 -6.15 1.29 -6.54
C GLU A 57 -6.25 1.63 -8.03
N LEU A 58 -5.22 1.27 -8.81
CA LEU A 58 -5.32 1.39 -10.25
C LEU A 58 -6.34 0.40 -10.83
N GLY A 59 -6.55 -0.74 -10.15
CA GLY A 59 -7.48 -1.79 -10.58
C GLY A 59 -7.09 -2.38 -11.94
N ILE A 60 -5.78 -2.57 -12.17
CA ILE A 60 -5.21 -3.10 -13.41
C ILE A 60 -4.60 -4.47 -13.11
N GLY A 61 -5.17 -5.51 -13.72
CA GLY A 61 -4.59 -6.86 -13.65
C GLY A 61 -3.63 -7.15 -14.81
N PRO A 62 -2.82 -8.23 -14.72
CA PRO A 62 -1.86 -8.62 -15.75
C PRO A 62 -2.45 -8.71 -17.16
N LYS A 63 -3.64 -9.31 -17.31
CA LYS A 63 -4.33 -9.44 -18.61
C LYS A 63 -4.66 -8.08 -19.24
N LEU A 64 -5.13 -7.13 -18.43
CA LEU A 64 -5.48 -5.79 -18.93
C LEU A 64 -4.22 -5.06 -19.41
N LEU A 65 -3.11 -5.25 -18.69
CA LEU A 65 -1.83 -4.67 -19.05
C LEU A 65 -1.25 -5.32 -20.32
N ILE A 66 -1.33 -6.65 -20.48
CA ILE A 66 -0.97 -7.33 -21.73
C ILE A 66 -1.78 -6.78 -22.92
N LYS A 67 -3.09 -6.54 -22.75
CA LYS A 67 -3.94 -5.92 -23.77
C LYS A 67 -3.48 -4.49 -24.14
N VAL A 68 -3.04 -3.69 -23.16
CA VAL A 68 -2.44 -2.36 -23.41
C VAL A 68 -1.16 -2.50 -24.25
N ILE A 69 -0.25 -3.41 -23.87
CA ILE A 69 1.02 -3.62 -24.57
C ILE A 69 0.79 -4.18 -25.97
N SER A 70 -0.17 -5.08 -26.15
CA SER A 70 -0.57 -5.59 -27.47
C SER A 70 -1.04 -4.46 -28.38
N LYS A 71 -1.88 -3.55 -27.86
CA LYS A 71 -2.39 -2.40 -28.63
C LYS A 71 -1.27 -1.44 -29.08
N ILE A 72 -0.26 -1.19 -28.23
CA ILE A 72 0.81 -0.22 -28.56
C ILE A 72 1.95 -0.81 -29.40
N THR A 73 2.17 -2.13 -29.34
CA THR A 73 3.26 -2.81 -30.07
C THR A 73 2.78 -3.52 -31.33
N ALA A 74 1.47 -3.73 -31.49
CA ALA A 74 0.84 -4.60 -32.49
C ALA A 74 1.31 -6.08 -32.42
N ILE A 75 1.89 -6.50 -31.29
CA ILE A 75 2.23 -7.89 -30.99
C ILE A 75 1.00 -8.57 -30.37
N SER A 76 0.73 -9.83 -30.71
CA SER A 76 -0.41 -10.56 -30.14
C SER A 76 -0.24 -10.80 -28.63
N GLU A 77 -1.35 -10.79 -27.88
CA GLU A 77 -1.35 -11.05 -26.42
C GLU A 77 -0.65 -12.37 -26.08
N ALA A 78 -0.90 -13.43 -26.85
CA ALA A 78 -0.26 -14.74 -26.67
C ALA A 78 1.28 -14.69 -26.81
N LYS A 79 1.80 -13.86 -27.72
CA LYS A 79 3.26 -13.72 -27.89
C LYS A 79 3.89 -12.93 -26.74
N ILE A 80 3.17 -11.94 -26.20
CA ILE A 80 3.61 -11.21 -25.00
C ILE A 80 3.63 -12.15 -23.78
N GLU A 81 2.61 -12.99 -23.62
CA GLU A 81 2.60 -14.04 -22.58
C GLU A 81 3.78 -15.00 -22.71
N GLU A 82 4.15 -15.39 -23.94
CA GLU A 82 5.36 -16.19 -24.20
C GLU A 82 6.63 -15.46 -23.74
N TYR A 83 6.78 -14.16 -24.00
CA TYR A 83 7.92 -13.38 -23.51
C TYR A 83 7.99 -13.32 -21.99
N ILE A 84 6.84 -13.15 -21.33
CA ILE A 84 6.75 -13.16 -19.87
C ILE A 84 7.17 -14.53 -19.32
N LEU A 85 6.71 -15.62 -19.94
CA LEU A 85 7.07 -16.98 -19.54
C LEU A 85 8.57 -17.26 -19.72
N LEU A 86 9.15 -16.84 -20.84
CA LEU A 86 10.57 -17.03 -21.16
C LEU A 86 11.51 -16.26 -20.23
N THR A 87 11.12 -15.04 -19.85
CA THR A 87 11.91 -14.19 -18.94
C THR A 87 11.70 -14.55 -17.47
N GLY A 88 10.55 -15.15 -17.12
CA GLY A 88 10.18 -15.43 -15.74
C GLY A 88 9.83 -14.18 -14.92
N ASP A 89 9.74 -13.02 -15.57
CA ASP A 89 9.37 -11.74 -14.97
C ASP A 89 8.42 -10.96 -15.88
N PHE A 90 7.32 -10.47 -15.32
CA PHE A 90 6.33 -9.74 -16.10
C PHE A 90 6.93 -8.48 -16.74
N GLY A 91 7.71 -7.71 -15.99
CA GLY A 91 8.30 -6.46 -16.47
C GLY A 91 9.31 -6.67 -17.60
N GLU A 92 10.18 -7.68 -17.48
CA GLU A 92 11.15 -8.03 -18.54
C GLU A 92 10.46 -8.58 -19.79
N GLY A 93 9.37 -9.33 -19.64
CA GLY A 93 8.52 -9.73 -20.76
C GLY A 93 7.91 -8.52 -21.48
N ILE A 94 7.46 -7.50 -20.74
CA ILE A 94 6.96 -6.25 -21.32
C ILE A 94 8.09 -5.46 -22.01
N GLU A 95 9.26 -5.36 -21.39
CA GLU A 95 10.45 -4.72 -21.99
C GLU A 95 10.72 -5.30 -23.38
N LYS A 96 10.79 -6.64 -23.46
CA LYS A 96 11.04 -7.37 -24.69
C LYS A 96 9.94 -7.15 -25.73
N ALA A 97 8.68 -7.03 -25.33
CA ALA A 97 7.58 -6.72 -26.25
C ALA A 97 7.71 -5.29 -26.81
N VAL A 98 8.02 -4.32 -25.96
CA VAL A 98 8.14 -2.91 -26.36
C VAL A 98 9.37 -2.67 -27.24
N ASP A 99 10.47 -3.37 -27.00
CA ASP A 99 11.68 -3.30 -27.83
C ASP A 99 11.46 -3.76 -29.28
N GLN A 100 10.49 -4.66 -29.50
CA GLN A 100 10.12 -5.19 -30.82
C GLN A 100 9.10 -4.31 -31.58
N LYS A 101 8.80 -3.11 -31.07
CA LYS A 101 7.84 -2.18 -31.68
C LYS A 101 8.33 -1.74 -33.07
N ARG A 102 7.55 -2.09 -34.11
CA ARG A 102 7.90 -1.81 -35.53
C ARG A 102 7.94 -0.32 -35.89
N GLN A 103 7.16 0.51 -35.19
CA GLN A 103 7.16 1.96 -35.36
C GLN A 103 7.93 2.59 -34.19
N GLN A 104 9.18 2.98 -34.44
CA GLN A 104 9.87 3.91 -33.56
C GLN A 104 9.17 5.27 -33.68
N THR A 105 8.59 5.74 -32.58
CA THR A 105 8.12 7.11 -32.49
C THR A 105 9.35 8.00 -32.65
N PHE A 106 9.44 8.81 -33.71
CA PHE A 106 10.60 9.70 -33.96
C PHE A 106 10.80 10.79 -32.90
N PHE A 107 9.87 10.92 -31.95
CA PHE A 107 9.91 11.86 -30.84
C PHE A 107 10.21 11.10 -29.54
N ASN A 108 11.30 11.47 -28.88
CA ASN A 108 11.63 11.02 -27.53
C ASN A 108 10.75 11.78 -26.53
N ILE A 109 9.53 11.30 -26.31
CA ILE A 109 8.62 11.89 -25.32
C ILE A 109 9.08 11.42 -23.95
N GLN A 110 9.63 12.34 -23.16
CA GLN A 110 10.03 12.04 -21.79
C GLN A 110 8.82 12.13 -20.86
N ILE A 111 8.65 11.13 -20.00
CA ILE A 111 7.56 11.10 -19.02
C ILE A 111 7.98 11.91 -17.80
N ASP A 112 7.28 13.00 -17.50
CA ASP A 112 7.47 13.71 -16.22
C ASP A 112 6.69 12.99 -15.09
N ILE A 113 7.28 12.94 -13.89
CA ILE A 113 6.67 12.29 -12.72
C ILE A 113 5.34 12.93 -12.30
N ALA A 114 5.18 14.25 -12.43
CA ALA A 114 3.93 14.91 -12.10
C ALA A 114 2.82 14.50 -13.09
N TYR A 115 3.15 14.38 -14.38
CA TYR A 115 2.23 13.83 -15.37
C TYR A 115 1.88 12.36 -15.07
N LEU A 116 2.87 11.54 -14.70
CA LEU A 116 2.63 10.15 -14.29
C LEU A 116 1.66 10.05 -13.10
N LYS A 117 1.88 10.89 -12.07
CA LYS A 117 1.02 11.00 -10.89
C LYS A 117 -0.41 11.35 -11.28
N ASP A 118 -0.60 12.33 -12.14
CA ASP A 118 -1.92 12.76 -12.62
C ASP A 118 -2.64 11.66 -13.41
N ILE A 119 -1.91 10.92 -14.24
CA ILE A 119 -2.46 9.78 -14.99
C ILE A 119 -2.92 8.69 -14.03
N PHE A 120 -2.10 8.34 -13.03
CA PHE A 120 -2.46 7.33 -12.04
C PHE A 120 -3.68 7.75 -11.20
N GLU A 121 -3.73 9.01 -10.77
CA GLU A 121 -4.89 9.59 -10.09
C GLU A 121 -6.16 9.47 -10.94
N LYS A 122 -6.12 9.88 -12.22
CA LYS A 122 -7.26 9.74 -13.16
C LYS A 122 -7.68 8.28 -13.35
N VAL A 123 -6.71 7.39 -13.55
CA VAL A 123 -6.96 5.94 -13.74
C VAL A 123 -7.63 5.33 -12.51
N SER A 124 -7.22 5.71 -11.30
CA SER A 124 -7.82 5.23 -10.05
C SER A 124 -9.27 5.66 -9.88
N GLY A 125 -9.64 6.84 -10.41
CA GLY A 125 -11.00 7.37 -10.36
C GLY A 125 -12.00 6.69 -11.30
N PHE A 126 -11.55 5.91 -12.29
CA PHE A 126 -12.46 5.27 -13.24
C PHE A 126 -13.12 4.01 -12.65
N GLN A 127 -14.44 4.09 -12.47
CA GLN A 127 -15.29 2.99 -11.99
C GLN A 127 -16.51 2.78 -12.90
N GLY A 128 -17.15 1.62 -12.81
CA GLY A 128 -18.38 1.30 -13.55
C GLY A 128 -18.18 0.85 -15.00
N LYS A 129 -19.28 0.80 -15.76
CA LYS A 129 -19.30 0.33 -17.17
C LYS A 129 -18.42 1.21 -18.06
N GLY A 130 -17.55 0.60 -18.85
CA GLY A 130 -16.61 1.31 -19.74
C GLY A 130 -15.36 1.88 -19.03
N SER A 131 -15.20 1.67 -17.73
CA SER A 131 -14.00 2.09 -16.99
C SER A 131 -12.73 1.41 -17.53
N GLN A 132 -12.78 0.10 -17.82
CA GLN A 132 -11.64 -0.64 -18.34
C GLN A 132 -11.12 -0.06 -19.66
N ASP A 133 -12.00 0.34 -20.59
CA ASP A 133 -11.58 0.92 -21.87
C ASP A 133 -10.91 2.28 -21.70
N LYS A 134 -11.40 3.11 -20.77
CA LYS A 134 -10.74 4.37 -20.40
C LYS A 134 -9.35 4.11 -19.81
N LYS A 135 -9.24 3.16 -18.87
CA LYS A 135 -7.96 2.77 -18.27
C LYS A 135 -6.98 2.29 -19.34
N ILE A 136 -7.42 1.45 -20.28
CA ILE A 136 -6.60 1.00 -21.42
C ILE A 136 -6.14 2.21 -22.24
N SER A 137 -7.00 3.18 -22.53
CA SER A 137 -6.65 4.35 -23.34
C SER A 137 -5.53 5.18 -22.70
N TYR A 138 -5.69 5.57 -21.43
CA TYR A 138 -4.68 6.37 -20.72
C TYR A 138 -3.36 5.63 -20.54
N LEU A 139 -3.41 4.33 -20.23
CA LEU A 139 -2.19 3.52 -20.14
C LEU A 139 -1.55 3.32 -21.51
N SER A 140 -2.32 3.20 -22.60
CA SER A 140 -1.75 3.10 -23.95
C SER A 140 -1.00 4.36 -24.34
N GLU A 141 -1.50 5.54 -23.97
CA GLU A 141 -0.81 6.82 -24.17
C GLU A 141 0.52 6.83 -23.40
N LEU A 142 0.47 6.50 -22.11
CA LEU A 142 1.66 6.45 -21.24
C LEU A 142 2.73 5.47 -21.76
N PHE A 143 2.35 4.22 -22.07
CA PHE A 143 3.27 3.21 -22.58
C PHE A 143 3.75 3.49 -24.01
N SER A 144 3.03 4.32 -24.78
CA SER A 144 3.51 4.74 -26.11
C SER A 144 4.64 5.76 -26.03
N ALA A 145 4.71 6.52 -24.93
CA ALA A 145 5.79 7.46 -24.63
C ALA A 145 6.98 6.80 -23.92
N ALA A 146 6.77 5.70 -23.21
CA ALA A 146 7.82 5.01 -22.46
C ALA A 146 8.85 4.32 -23.38
N THR A 147 10.12 4.41 -23.00
CA THR A 147 11.17 3.49 -23.49
C THR A 147 10.91 2.05 -23.02
N SER A 148 11.61 1.07 -23.60
CA SER A 148 11.47 -0.34 -23.20
C SER A 148 11.75 -0.57 -21.71
N ILE A 149 12.82 0.04 -21.19
CA ILE A 149 13.17 -0.06 -19.76
C ILE A 149 12.18 0.69 -18.86
N GLU A 150 11.67 1.84 -19.28
CA GLU A 150 10.58 2.52 -18.55
C GLU A 150 9.31 1.66 -18.53
N ALA A 151 8.97 0.99 -19.64
CA ALA A 151 7.82 0.09 -19.70
C ALA A 151 7.95 -1.10 -18.74
N ARG A 152 9.16 -1.63 -18.53
CA ARG A 152 9.44 -2.65 -17.51
C ARG A 152 9.09 -2.15 -16.11
N TYR A 153 9.56 -0.97 -15.74
CA TYR A 153 9.33 -0.43 -14.41
C TYR A 153 7.90 0.10 -14.21
N LEU A 154 7.29 0.66 -15.25
CA LEU A 154 5.87 1.05 -15.22
C LEU A 154 4.98 -0.16 -15.01
N SER A 155 5.23 -1.26 -15.72
CA SER A 155 4.44 -2.48 -15.55
C SER A 155 4.61 -3.10 -14.16
N ARG A 156 5.84 -3.13 -13.62
CA ARG A 156 6.10 -3.55 -12.23
C ARG A 156 5.42 -2.63 -11.22
N THR A 157 5.41 -1.32 -11.45
CA THR A 157 4.76 -0.33 -10.59
C THR A 157 3.24 -0.53 -10.59
N ILE A 158 2.62 -0.66 -11.77
CA ILE A 158 1.17 -0.82 -11.92
C ILE A 158 0.67 -2.11 -11.27
N LEU A 159 1.47 -3.17 -11.32
CA LEU A 159 1.15 -4.46 -10.68
C LEU A 159 1.65 -4.55 -9.23
N GLU A 160 2.32 -3.52 -8.71
CA GLU A 160 2.93 -3.49 -7.36
C GLU A 160 3.90 -4.67 -7.11
N GLN A 161 4.67 -5.03 -8.15
CA GLN A 161 5.63 -6.14 -8.16
C GLN A 161 7.08 -5.65 -8.26
N MET A 162 7.37 -4.49 -7.67
CA MET A 162 8.72 -3.93 -7.67
C MET A 162 9.71 -4.86 -6.96
N ARG A 163 10.88 -5.08 -7.57
CA ARG A 163 11.94 -5.99 -7.08
C ARG A 163 13.23 -5.25 -6.72
N THR A 164 13.13 -4.01 -6.25
CA THR A 164 14.29 -3.15 -5.95
C THR A 164 15.03 -3.58 -4.67
N GLY A 165 14.36 -4.35 -3.80
CA GLY A 165 14.88 -4.71 -2.48
C GLY A 165 14.98 -3.51 -1.51
N ALA A 166 14.34 -2.39 -1.84
CA ALA A 166 14.20 -1.23 -0.95
C ALA A 166 13.08 -1.47 0.07
N ALA A 167 13.37 -2.28 1.08
CA ALA A 167 12.43 -2.54 2.17
C ALA A 167 12.15 -1.26 2.98
N GLU A 168 11.00 -1.20 3.66
CA GLU A 168 10.55 -0.04 4.46
C GLU A 168 11.66 0.50 5.39
N GLY A 169 12.40 -0.39 6.07
CA GLY A 169 13.51 0.00 6.95
C GLY A 169 14.68 0.69 6.23
N ILE A 170 15.00 0.30 4.99
CA ILE A 170 16.06 0.94 4.20
C ILE A 170 15.63 2.34 3.76
N ILE A 171 14.34 2.50 3.40
CA ILE A 171 13.78 3.80 3.04
C ILE A 171 13.78 4.74 4.25
N ILE A 172 13.40 4.26 5.43
CA ILE A 172 13.49 5.00 6.70
C ILE A 172 14.94 5.41 6.98
N ASP A 173 15.90 4.49 6.86
CA ASP A 173 17.32 4.78 7.04
C ASP A 173 17.81 5.86 6.07
N ALA A 174 17.35 5.81 4.82
CA ALA A 174 17.67 6.80 3.80
C ALA A 174 17.03 8.16 4.11
N ILE A 175 15.78 8.19 4.58
CA ILE A 175 15.09 9.41 5.01
C ILE A 175 15.84 10.08 6.17
N SER A 176 16.20 9.30 7.19
CA SER A 176 17.01 9.77 8.32
C SER A 176 18.36 10.33 7.84
N LYS A 177 19.04 9.62 6.94
CA LYS A 177 20.35 10.05 6.44
C LYS A 177 20.28 11.36 5.64
N PHE A 178 19.35 11.52 4.71
CA PHE A 178 19.31 12.73 3.87
C PHE A 178 18.83 13.96 4.65
N SER A 179 17.89 13.77 5.60
CA SER A 179 17.34 14.86 6.40
C SER A 179 18.22 15.25 7.59
N GLY A 180 19.12 14.36 8.01
CA GLY A 180 19.91 14.52 9.25
C GLY A 180 19.09 14.29 10.53
N ILE A 181 17.81 13.90 10.41
CA ILE A 181 16.92 13.65 11.55
C ILE A 181 17.22 12.26 12.12
N PRO A 182 17.26 12.08 13.46
CA PRO A 182 17.46 10.78 14.07
C PRO A 182 16.45 9.74 13.56
N LYS A 183 16.96 8.53 13.27
CA LYS A 183 16.14 7.43 12.76
C LYS A 183 14.90 7.16 13.61
N GLN A 184 15.03 7.22 14.93
CA GLN A 184 13.94 6.97 15.87
C GLN A 184 12.75 7.94 15.65
N ASP A 185 13.03 9.20 15.33
CA ASP A 185 12.00 10.21 15.09
C ASP A 185 11.32 9.99 13.73
N VAL A 186 12.08 9.61 12.71
CA VAL A 186 11.54 9.22 11.39
C VAL A 186 10.67 7.96 11.51
N GLU A 187 11.13 6.96 12.28
CA GLU A 187 10.36 5.74 12.56
C GLU A 187 9.07 6.06 13.32
N LYS A 188 9.15 6.89 14.36
CA LYS A 188 7.97 7.35 15.11
C LYS A 188 6.97 8.04 14.20
N ALA A 189 7.41 8.99 13.38
CA ALA A 189 6.56 9.67 12.42
C ALA A 189 5.91 8.69 11.42
N TYR A 190 6.65 7.68 10.97
CA TYR A 190 6.09 6.62 10.12
C TYR A 190 5.10 5.73 10.86
N LEU A 191 5.27 5.44 12.15
CA LEU A 191 4.29 4.69 12.93
C LEU A 191 2.97 5.46 13.13
N LEU A 192 3.05 6.77 13.33
CA LEU A 192 1.89 7.66 13.51
C LEU A 192 1.12 7.90 12.20
N THR A 193 1.83 7.88 11.07
CA THR A 193 1.24 8.22 9.76
C THR A 193 1.05 7.04 8.84
N ASN A 194 1.81 5.96 8.98
CA ASN A 194 1.85 4.86 8.02
C ASN A 194 2.01 5.32 6.55
N ASP A 195 2.75 6.41 6.33
CA ASP A 195 2.95 7.03 5.02
C ASP A 195 4.39 7.53 4.86
N LEU A 196 5.23 6.72 4.21
CA LEU A 196 6.64 7.07 3.99
C LEU A 196 6.80 8.30 3.11
N GLY A 197 5.86 8.55 2.18
CA GLY A 197 5.92 9.72 1.31
C GLY A 197 5.67 11.02 2.06
N LEU A 198 4.72 11.00 2.99
CA LEU A 198 4.48 12.12 3.90
C LEU A 198 5.68 12.36 4.83
N VAL A 199 6.23 11.28 5.39
CA VAL A 199 7.41 11.34 6.28
C VAL A 199 8.62 11.90 5.54
N ALA A 200 8.88 11.47 4.30
CA ALA A 200 9.98 12.01 3.48
C ALA A 200 9.80 13.50 3.20
N LEU A 201 8.59 13.94 2.82
CA LEU A 201 8.30 15.36 2.58
C LEU A 201 8.53 16.22 3.82
N TYR A 202 8.00 15.80 4.97
CA TYR A 202 8.13 16.58 6.20
C TYR A 202 9.56 16.55 6.72
N SER A 203 10.29 15.43 6.58
CA SER A 203 11.72 15.35 6.89
C SER A 203 12.56 16.29 6.02
N LYS A 204 12.17 16.49 4.74
CA LYS A 204 12.85 17.42 3.83
C LYS A 204 12.67 18.88 4.23
N LYS A 205 11.55 19.22 4.86
CA LYS A 205 11.28 20.57 5.37
C LYS A 205 12.00 20.87 6.69
N GLY A 206 12.24 19.84 7.50
CA GLY A 206 13.02 19.92 8.73
C GLY A 206 12.40 19.11 9.87
N ASP A 207 13.13 18.99 10.97
CA ASP A 207 12.73 18.30 12.19
C ASP A 207 11.43 18.88 12.79
N GLN A 208 11.33 20.21 12.86
CA GLN A 208 10.17 20.92 13.38
C GLN A 208 8.91 20.63 12.57
N ASP A 209 9.04 20.42 11.26
CA ASP A 209 7.91 19.99 10.43
C ASP A 209 7.58 18.53 10.71
N LEU A 210 8.57 17.63 10.73
CA LEU A 210 8.35 16.22 11.06
C LEU A 210 7.56 16.02 12.36
N TYR A 211 7.88 16.79 13.41
CA TYR A 211 7.18 16.70 14.69
C TYR A 211 5.73 17.17 14.69
N LYS A 212 5.26 17.82 13.60
CA LYS A 212 3.84 18.13 13.41
C LYS A 212 3.03 16.92 12.93
N LEU A 213 3.69 15.84 12.49
CA LEU A 213 3.01 14.62 12.08
C LEU A 213 2.48 13.89 13.31
N ASP A 214 1.17 13.68 13.32
CA ASP A 214 0.45 13.03 14.40
C ASP A 214 -0.57 12.04 13.84
N VAL A 215 -1.20 11.29 14.73
CA VAL A 215 -2.31 10.40 14.44
C VAL A 215 -3.49 11.20 13.88
N ILE A 216 -4.06 10.73 12.78
CA ILE A 216 -5.23 11.35 12.14
C ILE A 216 -6.33 10.30 12.01
N VAL A 217 -7.52 10.61 12.51
CA VAL A 217 -8.69 9.74 12.37
C VAL A 217 -8.98 9.48 10.89
N GLY A 218 -9.15 8.20 10.54
CA GLY A 218 -9.32 7.73 9.17
C GLY A 218 -8.02 7.30 8.49
N ARG A 219 -6.87 7.47 9.14
CA ARG A 219 -5.58 6.93 8.72
C ARG A 219 -5.14 5.79 9.67
N PRO A 220 -5.22 4.51 9.26
CA PRO A 220 -4.83 3.38 10.10
C PRO A 220 -3.36 3.40 10.53
N LEU A 221 -3.16 3.11 11.80
CA LEU A 221 -1.88 2.95 12.48
C LEU A 221 -1.37 1.52 12.35
N LYS A 222 -0.04 1.33 12.34
CA LYS A 222 0.53 -0.01 12.49
C LYS A 222 0.19 -0.55 13.89
N PRO A 223 -0.39 -1.75 13.99
CA PRO A 223 -0.81 -2.29 15.28
C PRO A 223 0.41 -2.58 16.16
N MET A 224 0.31 -2.26 17.46
CA MET A 224 1.27 -2.70 18.46
C MET A 224 1.31 -4.24 18.51
N LEU A 225 2.50 -4.83 18.45
CA LEU A 225 2.67 -6.28 18.48
C LEU A 225 3.08 -6.73 19.89
N ALA A 226 2.63 -7.93 20.27
CA ALA A 226 3.00 -8.56 21.53
C ALA A 226 4.15 -9.57 21.33
N GLN A 227 4.98 -9.71 22.36
CA GLN A 227 5.93 -10.82 22.45
C GLN A 227 5.25 -12.05 23.08
N ILE A 228 5.71 -13.25 22.71
CA ILE A 228 5.20 -14.48 23.32
C ILE A 228 5.98 -14.73 24.61
N ALA A 229 5.26 -14.80 25.72
CA ALA A 229 5.81 -15.25 27.00
C ALA A 229 5.68 -16.76 27.17
N GLY A 230 6.63 -17.38 27.88
CA GLY A 230 6.63 -18.83 28.13
C GLY A 230 5.60 -19.28 29.17
N SER A 231 5.31 -18.42 30.17
CA SER A 231 4.24 -18.62 31.15
C SER A 231 3.79 -17.30 31.75
N ILE A 232 2.66 -17.30 32.47
CA ILE A 232 2.17 -16.12 33.19
C ILE A 232 3.15 -15.72 34.29
N GLU A 233 3.72 -16.69 35.02
CA GLU A 233 4.64 -16.44 36.14
C GLU A 233 5.90 -15.71 35.68
N LEU A 234 6.39 -15.98 34.47
CA LEU A 234 7.55 -15.27 33.92
C LEU A 234 7.23 -13.80 33.66
N VAL A 235 6.02 -13.50 33.16
CA VAL A 235 5.59 -12.12 32.91
C VAL A 235 5.44 -11.35 34.22
N LEU A 236 4.92 -11.98 35.27
CA LEU A 236 4.75 -11.36 36.58
C LEU A 236 6.08 -11.02 37.28
N ASN A 237 7.20 -11.63 36.87
CA ASN A 237 8.52 -11.24 37.37
C ASN A 237 9.05 -9.97 36.71
N ASP A 238 8.61 -9.69 35.48
CA ASP A 238 9.09 -8.56 34.67
C ASP A 238 8.15 -7.34 34.74
N ILE A 239 6.88 -7.54 35.09
CA ILE A 239 5.83 -6.49 35.13
C ILE A 239 5.14 -6.52 36.49
N GLU A 240 5.30 -5.43 37.24
CA GLU A 240 4.79 -5.31 38.62
C GLU A 240 3.25 -5.25 38.69
N GLU A 241 2.61 -4.53 37.77
CA GLU A 241 1.15 -4.37 37.72
C GLU A 241 0.63 -4.59 36.29
N PRO A 242 0.44 -5.84 35.85
CA PRO A 242 -0.02 -6.13 34.50
C PRO A 242 -1.55 -6.05 34.38
N GLU A 243 -2.01 -5.36 33.34
CA GLU A 243 -3.39 -5.51 32.83
C GLU A 243 -3.48 -6.83 32.06
N MET A 244 -4.46 -7.67 32.38
CA MET A 244 -4.64 -8.99 31.75
C MET A 244 -5.98 -9.07 31.05
N GLU A 245 -5.94 -9.36 29.76
CA GLU A 245 -7.13 -9.50 28.92
C GLU A 245 -7.20 -10.88 28.26
N VAL A 246 -8.41 -11.25 27.84
CA VAL A 246 -8.62 -12.47 27.08
C VAL A 246 -8.06 -12.30 25.67
N LYS A 247 -7.10 -13.15 25.29
CA LYS A 247 -6.63 -13.23 23.90
C LYS A 247 -7.66 -13.96 23.03
N TYR A 248 -8.52 -13.18 22.38
CA TYR A 248 -9.53 -13.70 21.46
C TYR A 248 -8.93 -14.36 20.20
N ASP A 249 -9.61 -15.40 19.67
CA ASP A 249 -9.30 -16.05 18.39
C ASP A 249 -10.14 -15.45 17.27
N GLY A 250 -9.71 -14.31 16.74
CA GLY A 250 -10.46 -13.52 15.78
C GLY A 250 -9.59 -12.80 14.77
N ALA A 251 -10.10 -11.69 14.25
CA ALA A 251 -9.30 -10.77 13.45
C ALA A 251 -9.19 -9.42 14.15
N ARG A 252 -7.97 -8.91 14.32
CA ARG A 252 -7.74 -7.56 14.80
C ARG A 252 -8.31 -6.53 13.82
N ILE A 253 -9.08 -5.58 14.37
CA ILE A 253 -9.72 -4.47 13.66
C ILE A 253 -9.33 -3.17 14.35
N GLN A 254 -8.97 -2.17 13.55
CA GLN A 254 -8.84 -0.78 14.01
C GLN A 254 -10.10 0.00 13.60
N VAL A 255 -10.76 0.61 14.57
CA VAL A 255 -11.95 1.43 14.41
C VAL A 255 -11.52 2.89 14.38
N HIS A 256 -11.89 3.62 13.33
CA HIS A 256 -11.74 5.07 13.27
C HIS A 256 -13.13 5.69 13.13
N LYS A 257 -13.54 6.48 14.12
CA LYS A 257 -14.78 7.24 14.08
C LYS A 257 -14.45 8.73 14.00
N ASN A 258 -14.95 9.40 12.97
CA ASN A 258 -14.90 10.85 12.78
C ASN A 258 -16.33 11.36 12.59
N GLY A 259 -16.90 11.93 13.66
CA GLY A 259 -18.32 12.27 13.75
C GLY A 259 -19.19 11.04 13.47
N ASN A 260 -19.96 11.10 12.38
CA ASN A 260 -20.88 10.03 11.97
C ASN A 260 -20.23 8.99 11.03
N THR A 261 -18.98 9.23 10.61
CA THR A 261 -18.26 8.33 9.70
C THR A 261 -17.43 7.36 10.51
N ILE A 262 -17.65 6.06 10.32
CA ILE A 262 -16.84 5.00 10.92
C ILE A 262 -16.17 4.23 9.79
N LYS A 263 -14.85 4.03 9.94
CA LYS A 263 -14.05 3.14 9.10
C LYS A 263 -13.44 2.04 9.95
N LEU A 264 -13.45 0.82 9.42
CA LEU A 264 -12.87 -0.36 10.04
C LEU A 264 -11.73 -0.85 9.16
N PHE A 265 -10.54 -0.96 9.75
CA PHE A 265 -9.34 -1.43 9.06
C PHE A 265 -8.90 -2.78 9.62
N SER A 266 -8.48 -3.68 8.74
CA SER A 266 -7.91 -4.98 9.14
C SER A 266 -6.51 -4.83 9.73
N ARG A 267 -5.94 -5.92 10.26
CA ARG A 267 -4.51 -6.00 10.62
C ARG A 267 -3.56 -5.57 9.50
N ARG A 268 -3.96 -5.73 8.23
CA ARG A 268 -3.18 -5.31 7.05
C ARG A 268 -3.51 -3.90 6.58
N LEU A 269 -4.29 -3.16 7.37
CA LEU A 269 -4.70 -1.77 7.15
C LEU A 269 -5.64 -1.59 5.95
N GLU A 270 -6.24 -2.69 5.48
CA GLU A 270 -7.26 -2.68 4.43
C GLU A 270 -8.60 -2.23 5.01
N ASN A 271 -9.31 -1.32 4.32
CA ASN A 271 -10.67 -0.94 4.73
C ASN A 271 -11.65 -2.09 4.47
N ILE A 272 -12.24 -2.60 5.56
CA ILE A 272 -13.18 -3.73 5.58
C ILE A 272 -14.54 -3.34 6.15
N THR A 273 -14.83 -2.03 6.23
CA THR A 273 -16.08 -1.49 6.80
C THR A 273 -17.32 -2.15 6.21
N GLN A 274 -17.35 -2.33 4.89
CA GLN A 274 -18.51 -2.91 4.19
C GLN A 274 -18.72 -4.40 4.49
N ALA A 275 -17.66 -5.12 4.88
CA ALA A 275 -17.75 -6.55 5.19
C ALA A 275 -18.40 -6.83 6.57
N LEU A 276 -18.51 -5.80 7.41
CA LEU A 276 -18.88 -5.89 8.82
C LEU A 276 -20.08 -4.98 9.18
N PRO A 277 -21.24 -5.08 8.49
CA PRO A 277 -22.36 -4.17 8.70
C PRO A 277 -22.95 -4.25 10.11
N GLU A 278 -22.97 -5.44 10.73
CA GLU A 278 -23.47 -5.61 12.10
C GLU A 278 -22.55 -4.92 13.13
N VAL A 279 -21.22 -5.08 12.98
CA VAL A 279 -20.24 -4.40 13.86
C VAL A 279 -20.33 -2.89 13.69
N LEU A 280 -20.51 -2.42 12.46
CA LEU A 280 -20.72 -1.00 12.17
C LEU A 280 -22.00 -0.47 12.84
N SER A 281 -23.08 -1.25 12.84
CA SER A 281 -24.33 -0.89 13.52
C SER A 281 -24.14 -0.77 15.03
N ASP A 282 -23.48 -1.76 15.64
CA ASP A 282 -23.20 -1.78 17.08
C ASP A 282 -22.31 -0.60 17.49
N LEU A 283 -21.27 -0.30 16.72
CA LEU A 283 -20.38 0.84 16.98
C LEU A 283 -21.12 2.19 16.88
N LYS A 284 -22.06 2.33 15.94
CA LYS A 284 -22.85 3.57 15.82
C LYS A 284 -23.73 3.84 17.04
N SER A 285 -24.23 2.80 17.71
CA SER A 285 -25.10 2.94 18.89
C SER A 285 -24.34 2.98 20.20
N SER A 286 -23.16 2.36 20.29
CA SER A 286 -22.41 2.19 21.54
C SER A 286 -21.17 3.06 21.68
N LEU A 287 -20.51 3.46 20.59
CA LEU A 287 -19.26 4.24 20.67
C LEU A 287 -19.58 5.71 20.88
N ILE A 288 -19.39 6.20 22.11
CA ILE A 288 -19.81 7.56 22.53
C ILE A 288 -18.96 8.67 21.90
N PRO A 289 -17.61 8.64 21.96
CA PRO A 289 -16.78 9.76 21.48
C PRO A 289 -16.99 10.06 19.99
N ASN A 290 -16.98 11.34 19.61
CA ASN A 290 -17.17 11.75 18.21
C ASN A 290 -15.93 11.50 17.35
N ASN A 291 -14.74 11.66 17.92
CA ASN A 291 -13.47 11.43 17.25
C ASN A 291 -12.67 10.47 18.10
N ILE A 292 -12.44 9.26 17.60
CA ILE A 292 -11.69 8.24 18.33
C ILE A 292 -11.10 7.22 17.36
N ILE A 293 -9.94 6.69 17.75
CA ILE A 293 -9.35 5.50 17.17
C ILE A 293 -9.33 4.48 18.29
N CYS A 294 -9.87 3.29 18.03
CA CYS A 294 -9.78 2.16 18.95
C CYS A 294 -9.33 0.94 18.18
N GLU A 295 -8.91 -0.09 18.87
CA GLU A 295 -8.71 -1.40 18.30
C GLU A 295 -9.32 -2.51 19.15
N GLY A 296 -9.62 -3.59 18.47
CA GLY A 296 -10.30 -4.73 19.06
C GLY A 296 -10.17 -5.98 18.22
N GLU A 297 -10.60 -7.09 18.78
CA GLU A 297 -10.69 -8.36 18.08
C GLU A 297 -12.13 -8.60 17.64
N VAL A 298 -12.36 -8.76 16.33
CA VAL A 298 -13.64 -9.26 15.84
C VAL A 298 -13.65 -10.78 15.86
N VAL A 299 -14.64 -11.35 16.53
CA VAL A 299 -14.80 -12.80 16.67
C VAL A 299 -16.13 -13.25 16.09
N ALA A 300 -16.16 -14.48 15.56
CA ALA A 300 -17.37 -15.08 15.06
C ALA A 300 -18.14 -15.76 16.19
N TYR A 301 -19.47 -15.69 16.13
CA TYR A 301 -20.36 -16.43 17.00
C TYR A 301 -21.11 -17.49 16.19
N LYS A 302 -21.24 -18.68 16.76
CA LYS A 302 -22.05 -19.76 16.22
C LYS A 302 -22.66 -20.54 17.38
N ASP A 303 -23.97 -20.82 17.30
CA ASP A 303 -24.70 -21.59 18.32
C ASP A 303 -24.49 -21.04 19.74
N GLY A 304 -24.43 -19.70 19.87
CA GLY A 304 -24.27 -18.99 21.15
C GLY A 304 -22.83 -18.96 21.70
N LYS A 305 -21.84 -19.51 21.00
CA LYS A 305 -20.43 -19.57 21.44
C LYS A 305 -19.50 -18.88 20.44
N ILE A 306 -18.33 -18.46 20.92
CA ILE A 306 -17.25 -18.00 20.05
C ILE A 306 -16.82 -19.17 19.16
N ALA A 307 -16.80 -18.92 17.86
CA ALA A 307 -16.39 -19.85 16.82
C ALA A 307 -14.92 -19.61 16.43
N PRO A 308 -14.23 -20.63 15.87
CA PRO A 308 -12.84 -20.49 15.45
C PRO A 308 -12.63 -19.37 14.43
N PHE A 309 -11.45 -18.76 14.43
CA PHE A 309 -11.05 -17.67 13.52
C PHE A 309 -11.36 -17.91 12.03
N GLN A 310 -11.34 -19.16 11.57
CA GLN A 310 -11.69 -19.52 10.18
C GLN A 310 -13.07 -19.01 9.74
N TYR A 311 -14.02 -18.88 10.68
CA TYR A 311 -15.34 -18.30 10.41
C TYR A 311 -15.27 -16.80 10.14
N VAL A 312 -14.39 -16.07 10.83
CA VAL A 312 -14.11 -14.65 10.59
C VAL A 312 -13.52 -14.45 9.19
N LEU A 313 -12.58 -15.31 8.77
CA LEU A 313 -11.99 -15.24 7.42
C LEU A 313 -13.03 -15.41 6.30
N ARG A 314 -14.05 -16.25 6.51
CA ARG A 314 -15.16 -16.43 5.55
C ARG A 314 -15.98 -15.17 5.36
N ARG A 315 -16.02 -14.29 6.37
CA ARG A 315 -16.70 -12.99 6.32
C ARG A 315 -15.83 -11.92 5.69
N LEU A 316 -14.61 -11.74 6.17
CA LEU A 316 -13.74 -10.62 5.75
C LEU A 316 -13.36 -10.61 4.27
N ARG A 317 -13.33 -11.78 3.61
CA ARG A 317 -12.94 -11.88 2.18
C ARG A 317 -14.10 -11.69 1.20
N ARG A 318 -15.35 -11.51 1.67
CA ARG A 318 -16.53 -11.52 0.81
C ARG A 318 -16.99 -10.12 0.45
N LYS A 319 -17.29 -9.92 -0.83
CA LYS A 319 -17.86 -8.68 -1.39
C LYS A 319 -19.34 -8.81 -1.79
N TYR A 320 -19.92 -10.01 -1.66
CA TYR A 320 -21.29 -10.32 -2.06
C TYR A 320 -21.98 -11.17 -0.98
N GLN A 321 -23.31 -11.12 -0.93
CA GLN A 321 -24.15 -11.89 0.02
C GLN A 321 -23.81 -11.64 1.50
N ILE A 322 -23.44 -10.39 1.82
CA ILE A 322 -22.98 -10.03 3.17
C ILE A 322 -24.10 -10.22 4.19
N SER A 323 -25.34 -9.78 3.88
CA SER A 323 -26.49 -9.91 4.79
C SER A 323 -26.80 -11.36 5.18
N GLU A 324 -26.84 -12.29 4.22
CA GLU A 324 -27.09 -13.71 4.49
C GLU A 324 -26.01 -14.33 5.38
N LEU A 325 -24.75 -13.92 5.18
CA LEU A 325 -23.64 -14.39 6.00
C LEU A 325 -23.60 -13.75 7.39
N SER A 326 -24.05 -12.51 7.54
CA SER A 326 -24.22 -11.85 8.84
C SER A 326 -25.20 -12.60 9.74
N GLU A 327 -26.28 -13.14 9.18
CA GLU A 327 -27.23 -13.98 9.92
C GLU A 327 -26.64 -15.34 10.30
N LYS A 328 -25.92 -15.99 9.37
CA LYS A 328 -25.35 -17.33 9.59
C LYS A 328 -24.12 -17.34 10.50
N ILE A 329 -23.30 -16.30 10.44
CA ILE A 329 -22.02 -16.16 11.14
C ILE A 329 -21.95 -14.73 11.70
N PRO A 330 -22.71 -14.41 12.75
CA PRO A 330 -22.66 -13.09 13.37
C PRO A 330 -21.26 -12.80 13.92
N LEU A 331 -20.80 -11.57 13.71
CA LEU A 331 -19.53 -11.09 14.25
C LEU A 331 -19.76 -10.10 15.38
N ARG A 332 -18.91 -10.14 16.40
CA ARG A 332 -18.87 -9.14 17.48
C ARG A 332 -17.46 -8.64 17.69
N LEU A 333 -17.34 -7.37 18.05
CA LEU A 333 -16.07 -6.70 18.31
C LEU A 333 -15.85 -6.56 19.82
N PHE A 334 -14.69 -7.01 20.29
CA PHE A 334 -14.20 -6.79 21.65
C PHE A 334 -13.05 -5.79 21.58
N LEU A 335 -13.30 -4.55 22.00
CA LEU A 335 -12.28 -3.50 22.05
C LEU A 335 -11.32 -3.76 23.21
N PHE A 336 -10.05 -3.45 23.00
CA PHE A 336 -8.99 -3.56 24.01
C PHE A 336 -8.06 -2.34 24.09
N ASP A 337 -8.11 -1.42 23.11
CA ASP A 337 -7.30 -0.19 23.16
C ASP A 337 -8.04 0.98 22.49
N CYS A 338 -7.83 2.18 23.02
CA CYS A 338 -8.27 3.49 22.54
C CYS A 338 -7.34 4.55 23.18
#